data_AF-A0A183HBA9-F1
#
_entry.id   AF-A0A183HBA9-F1
#
_cell.length_a   1.000
_cell.length_b   1.000
_cell.length_c   1.000
_cell.angle_alpha   90.00
_cell.angle_beta   90.00
_cell.angle_gamma   90.00
#
_symmetry.space_group_name_H-M   'P 1'
#
loop_
_entity.id
_entity.type
_entity.pdbx_description
1 polymer ?
#
loop_
_entity_poly.entity_id
_entity_poly.type
_entity_poly.pdbx_seq_one_letter_code
_entity_poly.pdbx_strand_id
1 'polypeptide(L)'
;MQIQPIDQVSTMELEFRHLATMKMSNSRCSIANLSVNRPKNRLINMAPYDSSRVVLRSIPGEEGSDYINASWIDGYRQRGAYIATQGPMPHTVNDFWRMIWEHESSIIVMLVRTMETCREKYYEYWPTEVGAQYGYLVVEPIAEYNMSQYVLREFRITDTESGQTKTLRHFQYVEWPDHGPPKSAELFIDFIHQVHRTKTQFGVDGPITVHCSTGAGRTGVFIALSIIIDRMKLEHVVDVFTTVKLLRTERQNMVQDKDQYHFCYQAALEFLATYDNPYHLS
;
A
#
# COMPACT_ATOMS: atom_id res chain seq x y z
N MET A 1 -33.86 3.78 -39.14
CA MET A 1 -33.40 3.87 -37.74
C MET A 1 -32.44 2.74 -37.49
N GLN A 2 -31.13 2.99 -37.57
CA GLN A 2 -30.12 2.04 -37.15
C GLN A 2 -30.14 2.00 -35.62
N ILE A 3 -30.58 0.87 -35.07
CA ILE A 3 -30.46 0.58 -33.65
C ILE A 3 -28.97 0.37 -33.42
N GLN A 4 -28.33 1.29 -32.69
CA GLN A 4 -26.95 1.13 -32.24
C GLN A 4 -26.84 -0.17 -31.42
N PRO A 5 -25.75 -0.95 -31.56
CA PRO A 5 -25.57 -2.13 -30.74
C PRO A 5 -25.41 -1.69 -29.28
N ILE A 6 -26.23 -2.27 -28.41
CA ILE A 6 -26.10 -2.16 -26.95
C ILE A 6 -24.65 -2.54 -26.61
N ASP A 7 -23.91 -1.62 -25.98
CA ASP A 7 -22.54 -1.84 -25.52
C ASP A 7 -22.42 -3.20 -24.82
N GLN A 8 -21.72 -4.15 -25.44
CA GLN A 8 -21.41 -5.43 -24.82
C GLN A 8 -20.35 -5.19 -23.75
N VAL A 9 -20.80 -4.85 -22.55
CA VAL A 9 -19.95 -4.75 -21.35
C VAL A 9 -19.27 -6.10 -21.13
N SER A 10 -17.94 -6.11 -21.01
CA SER A 10 -17.19 -7.36 -20.82
C SER A 10 -17.51 -8.01 -19.47
N THR A 11 -17.34 -9.33 -19.36
CA THR A 11 -17.55 -10.08 -18.10
C THR A 11 -16.70 -9.51 -16.95
N MET A 12 -15.45 -9.14 -17.23
CA MET A 12 -14.54 -8.52 -16.25
C MET A 12 -15.06 -7.15 -15.77
N GLU A 13 -15.67 -6.37 -16.67
CA GLU A 13 -16.26 -5.10 -16.28
C GLU A 13 -17.52 -5.28 -15.44
N LEU A 14 -18.36 -6.28 -15.74
CA LEU A 14 -19.51 -6.63 -14.90
C LEU A 14 -19.07 -7.08 -13.51
N GLU A 15 -18.02 -7.88 -13.42
CA GLU A 15 -17.42 -8.33 -12.16
C GLU A 15 -16.88 -7.15 -11.33
N PHE A 16 -16.15 -6.22 -11.94
CA PHE A 16 -15.67 -5.02 -11.25
C PHE A 16 -16.82 -4.10 -10.80
N ARG A 17 -17.86 -3.93 -11.62
CA ARG A 17 -19.08 -3.21 -11.24
C ARG A 17 -19.79 -3.90 -10.08
N HIS A 18 -19.76 -5.23 -10.03
CA HIS A 18 -20.32 -5.98 -8.90
C HIS A 18 -19.61 -5.62 -7.59
N LEU A 19 -18.27 -5.55 -7.57
CA LEU A 19 -17.48 -5.12 -6.39
C LEU A 19 -17.89 -3.73 -5.85
N ALA A 20 -18.39 -2.83 -6.69
CA ALA A 20 -18.83 -1.49 -6.29
C ALA A 20 -20.24 -1.47 -5.66
N THR A 21 -21.07 -2.49 -5.97
CA THR A 21 -22.46 -2.59 -5.48
C THR A 21 -22.60 -3.44 -4.22
N MET A 22 -21.53 -4.15 -3.84
CA MET A 22 -21.53 -4.99 -2.64
C MET A 22 -21.66 -4.16 -1.37
N LYS A 23 -22.62 -4.53 -0.51
CA LYS A 23 -22.74 -3.97 0.84
C LYS A 23 -21.73 -4.64 1.76
N MET A 24 -20.89 -3.84 2.42
CA MET A 24 -19.95 -4.30 3.44
C MET A 24 -20.61 -4.12 4.81
N SER A 25 -20.54 -5.14 5.68
CA SER A 25 -21.22 -5.13 6.99
C SER A 25 -20.59 -4.16 8.01
N ASN A 26 -19.27 -3.95 7.95
CA ASN A 26 -18.50 -3.13 8.88
C ASN A 26 -17.83 -1.93 8.19
N SER A 27 -18.63 -1.05 7.57
CA SER A 27 -18.11 0.05 6.75
C SER A 27 -18.13 1.43 7.44
N ARG A 28 -18.17 1.49 8.78
CA ARG A 28 -18.22 2.76 9.52
C ARG A 28 -16.86 3.43 9.50
N CYS A 29 -16.83 4.74 9.26
CA CYS A 29 -15.61 5.57 9.33
C CYS A 29 -15.83 6.76 10.28
N SER A 30 -16.49 6.53 11.42
CA SER A 30 -16.91 7.60 12.32
C SER A 30 -15.72 8.34 12.94
N ILE A 31 -14.64 7.64 13.29
CA ILE A 31 -13.44 8.23 13.90
C ILE A 31 -12.72 9.14 12.90
N ALA A 32 -12.59 8.68 11.66
CA ALA A 32 -11.97 9.46 10.58
C ALA A 32 -12.75 10.73 10.24
N ASN A 33 -14.05 10.76 10.55
CA ASN A 33 -14.96 11.86 10.25
C ASN A 33 -15.14 12.86 11.39
N LEU A 34 -14.50 12.66 12.55
CA LEU A 34 -14.44 13.65 13.61
C LEU A 34 -13.82 14.96 13.09
N SER A 35 -14.30 16.10 13.59
CA SER A 35 -13.84 17.44 13.16
C SER A 35 -12.32 17.59 13.27
N VAL A 36 -11.72 17.07 14.33
CA VAL A 36 -10.27 17.08 14.59
C VAL A 36 -9.47 16.19 13.63
N ASN A 37 -10.07 15.12 13.12
CA ASN A 37 -9.39 14.12 12.28
C ASN A 37 -9.58 14.37 10.78
N ARG A 38 -10.66 15.05 10.37
CA ARG A 38 -10.93 15.35 8.95
C ARG A 38 -9.75 16.01 8.23
N PRO A 39 -9.04 16.99 8.80
CA PRO A 39 -7.87 17.59 8.14
C PRO A 39 -6.70 16.62 7.94
N LYS A 40 -6.62 15.52 8.71
CA LYS A 40 -5.59 14.49 8.56
C LYS A 40 -5.85 13.53 7.39
N ASN A 41 -6.99 13.66 6.70
CA ASN A 41 -7.33 12.88 5.50
C ASN A 41 -6.97 13.65 4.23
N ARG A 42 -6.13 13.06 3.36
CA ARG A 42 -5.83 13.65 2.05
C ARG A 42 -7.08 13.76 1.19
N LEU A 43 -7.93 12.75 1.22
CA LEU A 43 -9.27 12.77 0.62
C LEU A 43 -10.30 12.30 1.66
N ILE A 44 -11.32 13.11 1.91
CA ILE A 44 -12.34 12.85 2.94
C ILE A 44 -13.11 11.55 2.66
N ASN A 45 -13.32 11.20 1.39
CA ASN A 45 -14.02 9.99 0.95
C ASN A 45 -13.12 8.74 0.89
N MET A 46 -11.86 8.82 1.32
CA MET A 46 -10.92 7.70 1.39
C MET A 46 -10.45 7.56 2.83
N ALA A 47 -11.33 7.05 3.70
CA ALA A 47 -11.10 6.94 5.13
C ALA A 47 -10.95 5.46 5.54
N PRO A 48 -10.16 5.17 6.60
CA PRO A 48 -10.13 3.82 7.15
C PRO A 48 -11.47 3.49 7.83
N TYR A 49 -11.84 2.22 7.81
CA TYR A 49 -12.95 1.75 8.65
C TYR A 49 -12.56 1.76 10.11
N ASP A 50 -13.52 2.03 10.99
CA ASP A 50 -13.32 2.04 12.44
C ASP A 50 -12.83 0.68 12.96
N SER A 51 -13.23 -0.42 12.31
CA SER A 51 -12.88 -1.79 12.69
C SER A 51 -11.47 -2.23 12.32
N SER A 52 -10.85 -1.58 11.33
CA SER A 52 -9.54 -1.97 10.79
C SER A 52 -8.53 -0.82 10.80
N ARG A 53 -8.88 0.35 11.34
CA ARG A 53 -7.95 1.49 11.41
C ARG A 53 -6.72 1.13 12.24
N VAL A 54 -5.58 1.69 11.84
CA VAL A 54 -4.41 1.71 12.71
C VAL A 54 -4.62 2.76 13.80
N VAL A 55 -4.34 2.40 15.04
CA VAL A 55 -4.50 3.26 16.23
C VAL A 55 -3.12 3.61 16.75
N LEU A 56 -2.84 4.90 16.92
CA LEU A 56 -1.61 5.36 17.56
C LEU A 56 -1.84 5.52 19.07
N ARG A 57 -0.77 5.45 19.86
CA ARG A 57 -0.82 5.77 21.28
C ARG A 57 -1.24 7.23 21.47
N SER A 58 -2.32 7.46 22.20
CA SER A 58 -2.83 8.82 22.45
C SER A 58 -1.80 9.67 23.20
N ILE A 59 -1.66 10.92 22.76
CA ILE A 59 -0.81 11.93 23.40
C ILE A 59 -1.70 12.73 24.38
N PRO A 60 -1.34 12.79 25.68
CA PRO A 60 -2.12 13.54 26.66
C PRO A 60 -2.30 15.01 26.27
N GLY A 61 -3.53 15.49 26.28
CA GLY A 61 -3.87 16.87 25.93
C GLY A 61 -4.05 17.14 24.43
N GLU A 62 -3.81 16.15 23.56
CA GLU A 62 -3.98 16.28 22.11
C GLU A 62 -5.13 15.40 21.59
N GLU A 63 -6.26 16.02 21.30
CA GLU A 63 -7.44 15.33 20.74
C GLU A 63 -7.15 14.83 19.32
N GLY A 64 -7.52 13.58 19.02
CA GLY A 64 -7.26 12.97 17.70
C GLY A 64 -5.80 12.57 17.45
N SER A 65 -4.96 12.55 18.49
CA SER A 65 -3.57 12.09 18.42
C SER A 65 -3.41 10.58 18.21
N ASP A 66 -4.48 9.81 18.40
CA ASP A 66 -4.54 8.36 18.13
C ASP A 66 -4.89 8.04 16.66
N TYR A 67 -5.20 9.06 15.86
CA TYR A 67 -5.71 8.91 14.50
C TYR A 67 -4.63 9.11 13.45
N ILE A 68 -4.56 8.14 12.53
CA ILE A 68 -3.89 8.23 11.25
C ILE A 68 -4.77 7.57 10.19
N ASN A 69 -4.77 8.08 8.94
CA ASN A 69 -5.49 7.46 7.84
C ASN A 69 -4.76 6.22 7.31
N ALA A 70 -4.86 5.13 8.05
CA ALA A 70 -4.26 3.85 7.72
C ALA A 70 -5.16 2.70 8.16
N SER A 71 -5.12 1.59 7.43
CA SER A 71 -5.89 0.38 7.72
C SER A 71 -4.96 -0.83 7.78
N TRP A 72 -5.19 -1.69 8.78
CA TRP A 72 -4.69 -3.06 8.78
C TRP A 72 -5.34 -3.84 7.65
N ILE A 73 -4.52 -4.60 6.92
CA ILE A 73 -4.93 -5.47 5.83
C ILE A 73 -4.30 -6.84 6.05
N ASP A 74 -5.12 -7.88 5.97
CA ASP A 74 -4.67 -9.25 6.05
C ASP A 74 -3.86 -9.63 4.82
N GLY A 75 -2.79 -10.40 5.03
CA GLY A 75 -2.06 -11.05 3.96
C GLY A 75 -2.49 -12.50 3.80
N TYR A 76 -1.86 -13.17 2.84
CA TYR A 76 -2.19 -14.57 2.57
C TYR A 76 -1.87 -15.50 3.75
N ARG A 77 -0.73 -15.28 4.44
CA ARG A 77 -0.24 -16.15 5.53
C ARG A 77 -0.48 -15.61 6.93
N GLN A 78 -0.72 -14.31 7.07
CA GLN A 78 -0.70 -13.60 8.34
C GLN A 78 -1.76 -12.50 8.36
N ARG A 79 -2.48 -12.40 9.47
CA ARG A 79 -3.39 -11.28 9.73
C ARG A 79 -2.62 -9.99 9.99
N GLY A 80 -3.12 -8.87 9.49
CA GLY A 80 -2.43 -7.59 9.60
C GLY A 80 -1.02 -7.60 8.98
N ALA A 81 -0.81 -8.35 7.90
CA ALA A 81 0.49 -8.42 7.23
C ALA A 81 0.88 -7.10 6.55
N TYR A 82 -0.10 -6.22 6.30
CA TYR A 82 0.12 -4.92 5.68
C TYR A 82 -0.58 -3.80 6.45
N ILE A 83 -0.01 -2.61 6.33
CA ILE A 83 -0.68 -1.36 6.65
C ILE A 83 -0.90 -0.60 5.34
N ALA A 84 -2.15 -0.44 4.91
CA ALA A 84 -2.50 0.38 3.76
C ALA A 84 -2.81 1.82 4.19
N THR A 85 -2.02 2.78 3.73
CA THR A 85 -2.11 4.19 4.16
C THR A 85 -1.99 5.18 3.01
N GLN A 86 -2.50 6.39 3.21
CA GLN A 86 -2.32 7.48 2.25
C GLN A 86 -0.87 7.98 2.22
N GLY A 87 -0.48 8.66 1.14
CA GLY A 87 0.80 9.34 1.07
C GLY A 87 0.88 10.44 2.14
N PRO A 88 1.90 10.44 3.02
CA PRO A 88 1.99 11.41 4.12
C PRO A 88 1.85 12.86 3.66
N MET A 89 1.21 13.67 4.51
CA MET A 89 1.06 15.12 4.31
C MET A 89 1.95 15.86 5.31
N PRO A 90 2.32 17.14 5.05
CA PRO A 90 3.21 17.89 5.94
C PRO A 90 2.82 17.83 7.42
N HIS A 91 1.52 17.92 7.73
CA HIS A 91 0.98 17.88 9.08
C HIS A 91 0.68 16.47 9.62
N THR A 92 0.94 15.40 8.86
CA THR A 92 0.74 14.00 9.30
C THR A 92 2.02 13.18 9.26
N VAL A 93 3.17 13.77 8.95
CA VAL A 93 4.46 13.06 8.84
C VAL A 93 4.92 12.53 10.19
N ASN A 94 4.72 13.28 11.28
CA ASN A 94 5.05 12.81 12.62
C ASN A 94 4.17 11.61 13.01
N ASP A 95 2.86 11.66 12.71
CA ASP A 95 1.94 10.54 12.92
C ASP A 95 2.35 9.31 12.09
N PHE A 96 2.85 9.52 10.87
CA PHE A 96 3.34 8.43 10.02
C PHE A 96 4.57 7.74 10.62
N TRP A 97 5.59 8.49 11.04
CA TRP A 97 6.78 7.89 11.67
C TRP A 97 6.45 7.23 13.02
N ARG A 98 5.54 7.81 13.81
CA ARG A 98 4.99 7.15 15.01
C ARG A 98 4.33 5.82 14.66
N MET A 99 3.48 5.77 13.62
CA MET A 99 2.86 4.53 13.16
C MET A 99 3.89 3.45 12.81
N ILE A 100 4.93 3.84 12.07
CA ILE A 100 6.02 2.94 11.67
C ILE A 100 6.74 2.36 12.89
N TRP A 101 7.03 3.19 13.90
CA TRP A 101 7.72 2.79 15.11
C TRP A 101 6.85 1.93 16.04
N GLU A 102 5.66 2.40 16.37
CA GLU A 102 4.73 1.78 17.32
C GLU A 102 4.23 0.42 16.85
N HIS A 103 4.06 0.24 15.54
CA HIS A 103 3.57 -1.01 14.93
C HIS A 103 4.68 -1.86 14.29
N GLU A 104 5.94 -1.56 14.60
CA GLU A 104 7.12 -2.34 14.20
C GLU A 104 7.23 -2.59 12.68
N SER A 105 6.78 -1.63 11.88
CA SER A 105 6.80 -1.73 10.42
C SER A 105 8.18 -1.41 9.86
N SER A 106 9.07 -2.38 9.74
CA SER A 106 10.44 -2.14 9.24
C SER A 106 10.56 -2.00 7.71
N ILE A 107 9.47 -2.19 6.96
CA ILE A 107 9.44 -2.04 5.49
C ILE A 107 8.35 -1.08 5.06
N ILE A 108 8.71 -0.11 4.22
CA ILE A 108 7.79 0.82 3.55
C ILE A 108 7.84 0.58 2.05
N VAL A 109 6.67 0.56 1.41
CA VAL A 109 6.49 0.50 -0.04
C VAL A 109 5.76 1.77 -0.49
N MET A 110 6.45 2.61 -1.27
CA MET A 110 5.95 3.83 -1.87
C MET A 110 5.68 3.61 -3.36
N LEU A 111 4.43 3.80 -3.78
CA LEU A 111 3.97 3.56 -5.15
C LEU A 111 3.65 4.85 -5.92
N VAL A 112 4.23 5.97 -5.51
CA VAL A 112 4.08 7.28 -6.15
C VAL A 112 5.46 7.90 -6.41
N ARG A 113 5.56 8.69 -7.48
CA ARG A 113 6.73 9.52 -7.74
C ARG A 113 6.65 10.79 -6.91
N THR A 114 7.80 11.38 -6.56
CA THR A 114 7.86 12.68 -5.87
C THR A 114 7.32 13.82 -6.74
N MET A 115 7.36 13.65 -8.07
CA MET A 115 6.73 14.54 -9.05
C MET A 115 5.84 13.73 -10.00
N GLU A 116 4.55 14.05 -10.04
CA GLU A 116 3.61 13.62 -11.08
C GLU A 116 3.24 14.84 -11.93
N THR A 117 3.12 14.68 -13.24
CA THR A 117 3.11 15.77 -14.24
C THR A 117 2.05 16.86 -14.07
N CYS A 118 1.05 16.68 -13.19
CA CYS A 118 -0.07 17.60 -13.01
C CYS A 118 -0.57 17.75 -11.56
N ARG A 119 0.18 17.31 -10.54
CA ARG A 119 -0.24 17.40 -9.12
C ARG A 119 0.90 17.91 -8.23
N GLU A 120 0.52 18.48 -7.08
CA GLU A 120 1.46 18.91 -6.03
C GLU A 120 2.52 17.83 -5.77
N LYS A 121 3.77 18.25 -5.55
CA LYS A 121 4.84 17.34 -5.15
C LYS A 121 4.37 16.52 -3.95
N TYR A 122 4.48 15.19 -4.01
CA TYR A 122 4.27 14.38 -2.82
C TYR A 122 5.32 14.79 -1.79
N TYR A 123 4.87 14.97 -0.54
CA TYR A 123 5.74 15.45 0.51
C TYR A 123 6.84 14.41 0.78
N GLU A 124 8.08 14.83 0.67
CA GLU A 124 9.25 14.02 1.00
C GLU A 124 9.33 13.91 2.53
N TYR A 125 8.69 12.88 3.06
CA TYR A 125 8.57 12.64 4.51
C TYR A 125 9.83 12.01 5.11
N TRP A 126 10.90 11.82 4.32
CA TRP A 126 12.15 11.20 4.75
C TRP A 126 13.33 12.16 4.52
N PRO A 127 14.39 12.07 5.34
CA PRO A 127 15.61 12.83 5.15
C PRO A 127 16.44 12.28 3.97
N THR A 128 17.10 13.17 3.23
CA THR A 128 17.99 12.79 2.11
C THR A 128 19.46 12.82 2.49
N GLU A 129 19.94 13.94 3.02
CA GLU A 129 21.37 14.14 3.33
C GLU A 129 21.66 14.12 4.84
N VAL A 130 20.85 14.84 5.62
CA VAL A 130 21.03 15.00 7.06
C VAL A 130 19.83 14.42 7.78
N GLY A 131 20.07 13.75 8.91
CA GLY A 131 19.01 13.20 9.74
C GLY A 131 17.97 14.26 10.13
N ALA A 132 16.71 13.84 10.24
CA ALA A 132 15.59 14.68 10.58
C ALA A 132 14.86 14.14 11.81
N GLN A 133 14.35 15.05 12.64
CA GLN A 133 13.58 14.70 13.83
C GLN A 133 12.07 14.82 13.55
N TYR A 134 11.33 13.76 13.87
CA TYR A 134 9.89 13.66 13.75
C TYR A 134 9.30 13.30 15.13
N GLY A 135 8.96 14.32 15.92
CA GLY A 135 8.58 14.13 17.32
C GLY A 135 9.73 13.59 18.16
N TYR A 136 9.53 12.45 18.82
CA TYR A 136 10.54 11.77 19.63
C TYR A 136 11.45 10.82 18.83
N LEU A 137 11.26 10.72 17.51
CA LEU A 137 12.02 9.86 16.61
C LEU A 137 13.02 10.67 15.80
N VAL A 138 14.26 10.22 15.72
CA VAL A 138 15.28 10.73 14.80
C VAL A 138 15.48 9.71 13.70
N VAL A 139 15.30 10.13 12.45
CA VAL A 139 15.48 9.30 11.26
C VAL A 139 16.74 9.77 10.55
N GLU A 140 17.65 8.84 10.26
CA GLU A 140 18.94 9.13 9.64
C GLU A 140 19.10 8.27 8.37
N PRO A 141 19.45 8.87 7.22
CA PRO A 141 19.75 8.11 6.01
C PRO A 141 21.04 7.29 6.20
N ILE A 142 21.00 6.01 5.84
CA ILE A 142 22.17 5.11 5.85
C ILE A 142 22.69 4.93 4.43
N ALA A 143 21.81 4.53 3.51
CA ALA A 143 22.17 4.19 2.14
C ALA A 143 21.00 4.39 1.18
N GLU A 144 21.31 4.66 -0.08
CA GLU A 144 20.36 4.67 -1.19
C GLU A 144 20.91 3.83 -2.34
N TYR A 145 20.08 2.93 -2.85
CA TYR A 145 20.38 2.06 -3.98
C TYR A 145 19.37 2.33 -5.10
N ASN A 146 19.88 2.83 -6.22
CA ASN A 146 19.09 3.12 -7.40
C ASN A 146 19.08 1.89 -8.32
N MET A 147 17.94 1.19 -8.35
CA MET A 147 17.71 0.06 -9.25
C MET A 147 16.96 0.55 -10.50
N SER A 148 16.80 -0.30 -11.51
CA SER A 148 16.15 0.09 -12.76
C SER A 148 14.69 0.54 -12.60
N GLN A 149 13.92 -0.12 -11.74
CA GLN A 149 12.47 0.09 -11.60
C GLN A 149 12.05 0.60 -10.21
N TYR A 150 12.99 0.64 -9.25
CA TYR A 150 12.73 1.14 -7.90
C TYR A 150 13.98 1.73 -7.26
N VAL A 151 13.78 2.53 -6.22
CA VAL A 151 14.83 3.03 -5.34
C VAL A 151 14.66 2.40 -3.97
N LEU A 152 15.73 1.81 -3.42
CA LEU A 152 15.76 1.30 -2.06
C LEU A 152 16.54 2.28 -1.18
N ARG A 153 15.91 2.79 -0.13
CA ARG A 153 16.57 3.60 0.91
C ARG A 153 16.60 2.83 2.21
N GLU A 154 17.72 2.90 2.92
CA GLU A 154 17.85 2.38 4.28
C GLU A 154 17.97 3.55 5.26
N PHE A 155 17.19 3.48 6.34
CA PHE A 155 17.20 4.48 7.40
C PHE A 155 17.47 3.83 8.76
N ARG A 156 18.18 4.56 9.61
CA ARG A 156 18.21 4.28 11.06
C ARG A 156 17.15 5.15 11.71
N ILE A 157 16.27 4.54 12.48
CA ILE A 157 15.30 5.25 13.33
C ILE A 157 15.76 5.08 14.78
N THR A 158 15.91 6.19 15.49
CA THR A 158 16.30 6.23 16.89
C THR A 158 15.18 6.87 17.70
N ASP A 159 14.68 6.17 18.70
CA ASP A 159 13.80 6.74 19.70
C ASP A 159 14.64 7.48 20.75
N THR A 160 14.46 8.80 20.82
CA THR A 160 15.20 9.67 21.73
C THR A 160 14.86 9.46 23.20
N GLU A 161 13.70 8.89 23.52
CA GLU A 161 13.28 8.65 24.90
C GLU A 161 13.89 7.34 25.43
N SER A 162 13.84 6.26 24.65
CA SER A 162 14.36 4.95 25.06
C SER A 162 15.81 4.68 24.64
N GLY A 163 16.34 5.42 23.67
CA GLY A 163 17.62 5.15 23.02
C GLY A 163 17.63 3.93 22.10
N GLN A 164 16.49 3.25 21.90
CA GLN A 164 16.39 2.12 20.99
C GLN A 164 16.55 2.55 19.54
N THR A 165 17.15 1.68 18.74
CA THR A 165 17.34 1.92 17.30
C THR A 165 16.77 0.78 16.48
N LYS A 166 16.19 1.11 15.32
CA LYS A 166 15.66 0.15 14.34
C LYS A 166 16.12 0.54 12.94
N THR A 167 16.37 -0.45 12.09
CA THR A 167 16.64 -0.23 10.67
C THR A 167 15.36 -0.37 9.87
N LEU A 168 15.09 0.63 9.03
CA LEU A 168 13.93 0.68 8.15
C LEU A 168 14.39 0.60 6.69
N ARG A 169 13.67 -0.15 5.87
CA ARG A 169 13.86 -0.21 4.42
C ARG A 169 12.67 0.40 3.70
N HIS A 170 12.97 1.31 2.79
CA HIS A 170 11.98 2.06 2.03
C HIS A 170 12.15 1.79 0.54
N PHE A 171 11.19 1.09 -0.03
CA PHE A 171 11.12 0.76 -1.44
C PHE A 171 10.21 1.75 -2.17
N GLN A 172 10.74 2.50 -3.13
CA GLN A 172 9.97 3.38 -3.99
C GLN A 172 9.93 2.84 -5.41
N TYR A 173 8.77 2.39 -5.88
CA TYR A 173 8.59 1.99 -7.28
C TYR A 173 8.44 3.22 -8.17
N VAL A 174 9.32 3.39 -9.16
CA VAL A 174 9.42 4.62 -9.97
C VAL A 174 8.83 4.49 -11.38
N GLU A 175 8.57 3.26 -11.82
CA GLU A 175 8.06 2.95 -13.18
C GLU A 175 6.52 2.93 -13.26
N TRP A 176 5.80 3.31 -12.20
CA TRP A 176 4.34 3.42 -12.28
C TRP A 176 3.96 4.72 -13.01
N PRO A 177 3.20 4.67 -14.12
CA PRO A 177 2.78 5.86 -14.85
C PRO A 177 1.76 6.72 -14.10
N ASP A 178 1.68 8.01 -14.44
CA ASP A 178 0.68 8.92 -13.83
C ASP A 178 -0.76 8.48 -14.14
N HIS A 179 -0.96 7.85 -15.30
CA HIS A 179 -2.25 7.31 -15.75
C HIS A 179 -2.15 5.82 -16.04
N GLY A 180 -3.12 5.05 -15.52
CA GLY A 180 -3.24 3.63 -15.74
C GLY A 180 -2.31 2.75 -14.87
N PRO A 181 -2.33 1.43 -15.10
CA PRO A 181 -1.48 0.47 -14.41
C PRO A 181 -0.04 0.47 -14.96
N PRO A 182 0.91 -0.24 -14.31
CA PRO A 182 2.25 -0.46 -14.84
C PRO A 182 2.20 -1.06 -16.25
N LYS A 183 3.14 -0.67 -17.11
CA LYS A 183 3.21 -1.17 -18.50
C LYS A 183 3.70 -2.63 -18.59
N SER A 184 4.53 -3.05 -17.64
CA SER A 184 5.08 -4.40 -17.55
C SER A 184 4.63 -5.02 -16.24
N ALA A 185 3.91 -6.14 -16.31
CA ALA A 185 3.53 -6.87 -15.12
C ALA A 185 4.73 -7.61 -14.54
N GLU A 186 5.59 -8.19 -15.39
CA GLU A 186 6.89 -8.77 -15.02
C GLU A 186 7.71 -7.89 -14.07
N LEU A 187 7.98 -6.63 -14.43
CA LEU A 187 8.79 -5.73 -13.60
C LEU A 187 8.12 -5.42 -12.25
N PHE A 188 6.79 -5.34 -12.22
CA PHE A 188 6.05 -5.09 -11.00
C PHE A 188 5.98 -6.34 -10.09
N ILE A 189 5.88 -7.53 -10.68
CA ILE A 189 5.97 -8.81 -9.98
C ILE A 189 7.36 -9.01 -9.38
N ASP A 190 8.42 -8.72 -10.13
CA ASP A 190 9.80 -8.75 -9.59
C ASP A 190 9.92 -7.80 -8.40
N PHE A 191 9.42 -6.56 -8.52
CA PHE A 191 9.40 -5.62 -7.40
C PHE A 191 8.69 -6.19 -6.15
N ILE A 192 7.51 -6.80 -6.31
CA ILE A 192 6.79 -7.47 -5.20
C ILE A 192 7.68 -8.57 -4.58
N HIS A 193 8.32 -9.40 -5.41
CA HIS A 193 9.22 -10.44 -4.94
C HIS A 193 10.43 -9.88 -4.17
N GLN A 194 11.05 -8.80 -4.64
CA GLN A 194 12.17 -8.16 -3.94
C GLN A 194 11.75 -7.69 -2.54
N VAL A 195 10.60 -7.02 -2.41
CA VAL A 195 10.08 -6.56 -1.12
C VAL A 195 9.87 -7.73 -0.14
N HIS A 196 9.17 -8.79 -0.56
CA HIS A 196 8.89 -9.95 0.30
C HIS A 196 10.14 -10.79 0.61
N ARG A 197 11.07 -10.89 -0.35
CA ARG A 197 12.38 -11.52 -0.14
C ARG A 197 13.18 -10.76 0.90
N THR A 198 13.22 -9.43 0.83
CA THR A 198 13.87 -8.59 1.85
C THR A 198 13.21 -8.77 3.22
N LYS A 199 11.88 -8.80 3.30
CA LYS A 199 11.16 -9.09 4.56
C LYS A 199 11.65 -10.40 5.19
N THR A 200 11.71 -11.46 4.40
CA THR A 200 12.11 -12.80 4.86
C THR A 200 13.59 -12.86 5.20
N GLN A 201 14.47 -12.33 4.35
CA GLN A 201 15.92 -12.38 4.52
C GLN A 201 16.40 -11.69 5.80
N PHE A 202 15.74 -10.60 6.20
CA PHE A 202 16.09 -9.85 7.40
C PHE A 202 15.23 -10.22 8.62
N GLY A 203 14.40 -11.26 8.53
CA GLY A 203 13.56 -11.73 9.65
C GLY A 203 12.62 -10.65 10.18
N VAL A 204 12.04 -9.83 9.30
CA VAL A 204 11.10 -8.77 9.70
C VAL A 204 9.72 -9.37 9.91
N ASP A 205 9.27 -9.45 11.16
CA ASP A 205 7.96 -10.01 11.53
C ASP A 205 6.81 -9.01 11.41
N GLY A 206 7.12 -7.71 11.50
CA GLY A 206 6.15 -6.62 11.40
C GLY A 206 5.45 -6.49 10.04
N PRO A 207 4.42 -5.64 9.96
CA PRO A 207 3.69 -5.40 8.72
C PRO A 207 4.55 -4.68 7.68
N ILE A 208 4.19 -4.84 6.41
CA ILE A 208 4.68 -3.97 5.34
C ILE A 208 3.74 -2.77 5.23
N THR A 209 4.24 -1.56 5.46
CA THR A 209 3.47 -0.35 5.22
C THR A 209 3.49 -0.01 3.73
N VAL A 210 2.33 0.01 3.08
CA VAL A 210 2.18 0.29 1.65
C VAL A 210 1.37 1.56 1.46
N HIS A 211 1.92 2.53 0.72
CA HIS A 211 1.22 3.78 0.42
C HIS A 211 1.34 4.19 -1.04
N CYS A 212 0.35 4.97 -1.45
CA CYS A 212 0.32 5.66 -2.73
C CYS A 212 -0.23 7.07 -2.52
N SER A 213 -1.16 7.54 -3.36
CA SER A 213 -1.87 8.78 -3.10
C SER A 213 -2.85 8.65 -1.93
N THR A 214 -3.81 7.75 -2.08
CA THR A 214 -4.95 7.55 -1.16
C THR A 214 -4.82 6.28 -0.34
N GLY A 215 -3.82 5.45 -0.62
CA GLY A 215 -3.65 4.14 0.02
C GLY A 215 -4.68 3.10 -0.42
N ALA A 216 -5.28 3.23 -1.61
CA ALA A 216 -6.33 2.33 -2.09
C ALA A 216 -6.12 1.81 -3.52
N GLY A 217 -5.78 2.69 -4.49
CA GLY A 217 -5.58 2.29 -5.89
C GLY A 217 -4.34 1.41 -6.10
N ARG A 218 -3.18 2.05 -6.33
CA ARG A 218 -1.88 1.35 -6.51
C ARG A 218 -1.53 0.45 -5.32
N THR A 219 -1.80 0.92 -4.09
CA THR A 219 -1.67 0.12 -2.86
C THR A 219 -2.51 -1.16 -2.91
N GLY A 220 -3.76 -1.08 -3.36
CA GLY A 220 -4.61 -2.24 -3.51
C GLY A 220 -4.09 -3.24 -4.53
N VAL A 221 -3.54 -2.78 -5.65
CA VAL A 221 -2.92 -3.66 -6.65
C VAL A 221 -1.70 -4.38 -6.08
N PHE A 222 -0.81 -3.67 -5.38
CA PHE A 222 0.37 -4.29 -4.76
C PHE A 222 -0.02 -5.39 -3.77
N ILE A 223 -0.97 -5.10 -2.88
CA ILE A 223 -1.41 -6.06 -1.86
C ILE A 223 -2.18 -7.22 -2.51
N ALA A 224 -3.10 -6.94 -3.44
CA ALA A 224 -3.85 -7.98 -4.15
C ALA A 224 -2.92 -8.94 -4.88
N LEU A 225 -1.95 -8.42 -5.63
CA LEU A 225 -0.97 -9.25 -6.34
C LEU A 225 -0.07 -10.02 -5.38
N SER A 226 0.34 -9.42 -4.27
CA SER A 226 1.10 -10.16 -3.24
C SER A 226 0.33 -11.39 -2.74
N ILE A 227 -0.97 -11.25 -2.48
CA ILE A 227 -1.84 -12.34 -2.01
C ILE A 227 -2.08 -13.36 -3.14
N ILE A 228 -2.40 -12.89 -4.35
CA ILE A 228 -2.68 -13.74 -5.50
C ILE A 228 -1.46 -14.60 -5.85
N ILE A 229 -0.27 -14.01 -5.91
CA ILE A 229 0.98 -14.72 -6.23
C ILE A 229 1.25 -15.82 -5.20
N ASP A 230 1.14 -15.51 -3.90
CA ASP A 230 1.34 -16.51 -2.84
C ASP A 230 0.31 -17.65 -2.91
N ARG A 231 -0.96 -17.31 -3.18
CA ARG A 231 -2.03 -18.29 -3.36
C ARG A 231 -1.80 -19.17 -4.58
N MET A 232 -1.40 -18.60 -5.71
CA MET A 232 -1.08 -19.35 -6.93
C MET A 232 0.09 -20.32 -6.70
N LYS A 233 1.12 -19.90 -5.96
CA LYS A 233 2.27 -20.76 -5.63
C LYS A 233 1.91 -21.94 -4.72
N LEU A 234 0.94 -21.81 -3.82
CA LEU A 234 0.62 -22.85 -2.84
C LEU A 234 -0.60 -23.70 -3.21
N GLU A 235 -1.63 -23.09 -3.79
CA GLU A 235 -2.92 -23.73 -4.06
C GLU A 235 -3.16 -23.96 -5.56
N HIS A 236 -2.32 -23.40 -6.44
CA HIS A 236 -2.50 -23.46 -7.90
C HIS A 236 -3.87 -22.94 -8.38
N VAL A 237 -4.45 -21.99 -7.63
CA VAL A 237 -5.71 -21.31 -7.98
C VAL A 237 -5.53 -19.80 -8.00
N VAL A 238 -6.33 -19.13 -8.83
CA VAL A 238 -6.40 -17.66 -8.91
C VAL A 238 -7.84 -17.21 -8.68
N ASP A 239 -8.02 -16.22 -7.82
CA ASP A 239 -9.33 -15.61 -7.55
C ASP A 239 -9.14 -14.11 -7.27
N VAL A 240 -9.10 -13.32 -8.34
CA VAL A 240 -8.90 -11.86 -8.26
C VAL A 240 -10.11 -11.21 -7.59
N PHE A 241 -11.33 -11.64 -7.94
CA PHE A 241 -12.57 -11.07 -7.41
C PHE A 241 -12.66 -11.21 -5.89
N THR A 242 -12.51 -12.42 -5.36
CA THR A 242 -12.59 -12.66 -3.92
C THR A 242 -11.46 -11.94 -3.20
N THR A 243 -10.26 -11.92 -3.76
CA THR A 243 -9.12 -11.18 -3.18
C THR A 243 -9.47 -9.70 -3.02
N VAL A 244 -9.88 -9.02 -4.09
CA VAL A 244 -10.21 -7.58 -4.03
C VAL A 244 -11.44 -7.32 -3.16
N LYS A 245 -12.44 -8.20 -3.19
CA LYS A 245 -13.60 -8.14 -2.30
C LYS A 245 -13.18 -8.17 -0.83
N LEU A 246 -12.28 -9.07 -0.44
CA LEU A 246 -11.79 -9.16 0.94
C LEU A 246 -11.00 -7.91 1.33
N LEU A 247 -10.10 -7.42 0.47
CA LEU A 247 -9.40 -6.15 0.72
C LEU A 247 -10.37 -4.98 0.95
N ARG A 248 -11.48 -4.95 0.20
CA ARG A 248 -12.54 -3.93 0.36
C ARG A 248 -13.35 -4.06 1.65
N THR A 249 -13.30 -5.21 2.34
CA THR A 249 -13.88 -5.35 3.69
C THR A 249 -13.02 -4.68 4.76
N GLU A 250 -11.73 -4.50 4.49
CA GLU A 250 -10.76 -3.95 5.44
C GLU A 250 -10.41 -2.49 5.15
N ARG A 251 -10.44 -2.07 3.87
CA ARG A 251 -10.28 -0.65 3.50
C ARG A 251 -11.11 -0.30 2.28
N GLN A 252 -11.69 0.88 2.28
CA GLN A 252 -12.54 1.37 1.19
C GLN A 252 -11.80 1.41 -0.15
N ASN A 253 -12.47 0.99 -1.22
CA ASN A 253 -12.07 1.22 -2.61
C ASN A 253 -10.70 0.63 -2.99
N MET A 254 -10.23 -0.42 -2.31
CA MET A 254 -9.02 -1.14 -2.71
C MET A 254 -9.15 -1.62 -4.17
N VAL A 255 -8.12 -1.33 -4.97
CA VAL A 255 -8.15 -1.41 -6.45
C VAL A 255 -9.25 -0.51 -7.01
N GLN A 256 -8.89 0.72 -7.38
CA GLN A 256 -9.85 1.83 -7.54
C GLN A 256 -10.53 1.89 -8.90
N ASP A 257 -9.83 1.47 -9.96
CA ASP A 257 -10.34 1.57 -11.33
C ASP A 257 -10.27 0.23 -12.07
N LYS A 258 -10.98 0.18 -13.20
CA LYS A 258 -11.12 -1.03 -14.02
C LYS A 258 -9.78 -1.47 -14.60
N ASP A 259 -8.90 -0.55 -14.95
CA ASP A 259 -7.62 -0.86 -15.60
C ASP A 259 -6.65 -1.47 -14.60
N GLN A 260 -6.66 -1.02 -13.35
CA GLN A 260 -5.98 -1.65 -12.22
C GLN A 260 -6.49 -3.07 -11.95
N TYR A 261 -7.82 -3.26 -12.01
CA TYR A 261 -8.44 -4.57 -11.82
C TYR A 261 -8.08 -5.54 -12.94
N HIS A 262 -8.15 -5.08 -14.19
CA HIS A 262 -7.69 -5.83 -15.36
C HIS A 262 -6.19 -6.17 -15.26
N PHE A 263 -5.37 -5.22 -14.81
CA PHE A 263 -3.94 -5.45 -14.61
C PHE A 263 -3.67 -6.56 -13.58
N CYS A 264 -4.51 -6.71 -12.55
CA CYS A 264 -4.37 -7.83 -11.61
C CYS A 264 -4.52 -9.19 -12.31
N TYR A 265 -5.47 -9.32 -13.24
CA TYR A 265 -5.62 -10.51 -14.07
C TYR A 265 -4.44 -10.71 -15.03
N GLN A 266 -4.00 -9.64 -15.70
CA GLN A 266 -2.86 -9.69 -16.61
C GLN A 266 -1.58 -10.15 -15.88
N ALA A 267 -1.29 -9.56 -14.73
CA ALA A 267 -0.13 -9.92 -13.92
C ALA A 267 -0.20 -11.37 -13.42
N ALA A 268 -1.38 -11.84 -13.00
CA ALA A 268 -1.55 -13.24 -12.61
C ALA A 268 -1.29 -14.19 -13.79
N LEU A 269 -1.76 -13.86 -15.00
CA LEU A 269 -1.50 -14.66 -16.20
C LEU A 269 -0.01 -14.68 -16.58
N GLU A 270 0.67 -13.52 -16.56
CA GLU A 270 2.11 -13.42 -16.81
C GLU A 270 2.94 -14.18 -15.76
N PHE A 271 2.52 -14.12 -14.49
CA PHE A 271 3.14 -14.90 -13.43
C PHE A 271 3.00 -16.41 -13.68
N LEU A 272 1.82 -16.88 -14.10
CA LEU A 272 1.61 -18.30 -14.42
C LEU A 272 2.53 -18.76 -15.56
N ALA A 273 2.62 -17.96 -16.63
CA ALA A 273 3.43 -18.28 -17.80
C ALA A 273 4.94 -18.39 -17.48
N THR A 274 5.43 -17.63 -16.51
CA THR A 274 6.82 -17.68 -16.07
C THR A 274 7.06 -18.80 -15.04
N TYR A 275 6.07 -19.09 -14.19
CA TYR A 275 6.15 -20.13 -13.17
C TYR A 275 6.12 -21.55 -13.73
N ASP A 276 5.29 -21.79 -14.76
CA ASP A 276 5.17 -23.10 -15.42
C ASP A 276 6.31 -23.41 -16.41
N ASN A 277 7.29 -22.51 -16.56
CA ASN A 277 8.43 -22.73 -17.46
C ASN A 277 9.61 -23.38 -16.70
N PRO A 278 9.85 -24.70 -16.85
CA PRO A 278 10.91 -25.42 -16.13
C PRO A 278 12.34 -24.96 -16.48
N TYR A 279 12.50 -24.05 -17.45
CA TYR A 279 13.80 -23.53 -17.88
C TYR A 279 14.24 -22.23 -17.18
N HIS A 280 13.44 -21.66 -16.26
CA HIS A 280 13.80 -20.46 -15.49
C HIS A 280 14.22 -20.71 -14.03
N LEU A 281 14.35 -21.98 -13.63
CA LEU A 281 14.83 -22.40 -12.30
C LEU A 281 16.32 -22.82 -12.27
N SER A 282 17.12 -22.43 -13.27
CA SER A 282 18.56 -22.69 -13.31
C SER A 282 19.41 -21.47 -12.95
#